data_AF-B9TAL3-F1
#
_entry.id   AF-B9TAL3-F1
#
_cell.length_a   1.000
_cell.length_b   1.000
_cell.length_c   1.000
_cell.angle_alpha   90.00
_cell.angle_beta   90.00
_cell.angle_gamma   90.00
#
_symmetry.space_group_name_H-M   'P 1'
#
loop_
_entity.id
_entity.type
_entity.pdbx_description
1 polymer ?
#
loop_
_entity_poly.entity_id
_entity_poly.type
_entity_poly.pdbx_seq_one_letter_code
_entity_poly.pdbx_strand_id
1 'polypeptide(L)' 'MRNKALPRGFVVFGEVGLAGEIRPAPRGQERLREAAKLGFSVAMIPKANAPKQPIEGMTIVPVERIDDAFSRLRELD' A
#
# COMPACT_ATOMS: atom_id res chain seq x y z
N MET A 1 -6.63 11.07 -11.72
CA MET A 1 -6.91 10.50 -10.38
C MET A 1 -8.08 11.18 -9.66
N ARG A 2 -8.36 12.48 -9.87
CA ARG A 2 -9.59 13.09 -9.32
C ARG A 2 -10.85 12.38 -9.84
N ASN A 3 -11.82 12.15 -8.95
CA ASN A 3 -13.10 11.51 -9.24
C ASN A 3 -13.02 10.10 -9.84
N LYS A 4 -11.97 9.33 -9.52
CA LYS A 4 -11.88 7.91 -9.86
C LYS A 4 -12.02 7.06 -8.60
N ALA A 5 -12.83 6.00 -8.68
CA ALA A 5 -12.91 5.01 -7.60
C ALA A 5 -11.59 4.26 -7.47
N LEU A 6 -11.23 3.87 -6.25
CA LEU A 6 -10.09 2.98 -6.02
C LEU A 6 -10.44 1.54 -6.42
N PRO A 7 -9.44 0.72 -6.78
CA PRO A 7 -9.66 -0.71 -7.05
C PRO A 7 -10.33 -1.41 -5.86
N ARG A 8 -11.13 -2.45 -6.14
CA ARG A 8 -11.74 -3.26 -5.07
C ARG A 8 -10.66 -4.05 -4.32
N GLY A 9 -10.83 -4.21 -3.01
CA GLY A 9 -9.87 -4.95 -2.19
C GLY A 9 -8.54 -4.23 -2.00
N PHE A 10 -8.48 -2.91 -2.24
CA PHE A 10 -7.30 -2.08 -2.08
C PHE A 10 -7.19 -1.50 -0.67
N VAL A 11 -6.02 -1.61 -0.05
CA VAL A 11 -5.69 -1.00 1.25
C VAL A 11 -4.40 -0.19 1.15
N VAL A 12 -4.34 0.91 1.88
CA VAL A 12 -3.14 1.74 2.04
C VAL A 12 -2.92 2.04 3.50
N PHE A 13 -1.66 2.02 3.94
CA PHE A 13 -1.27 2.63 5.20
C PHE A 13 0.12 3.23 5.04
N GLY A 14 0.50 4.15 5.94
CA GLY A 14 1.77 4.87 5.87
C GLY A 14 1.59 6.31 6.34
N GLU A 15 2.70 6.99 6.51
CA GLU A 15 2.71 8.43 6.78
C GLU A 15 3.22 9.16 5.53
N VAL A 16 2.70 10.37 5.27
CA VAL A 16 3.12 11.21 4.15
C VAL A 16 3.80 12.45 4.71
N GLY A 17 5.06 12.68 4.32
CA GLY A 17 5.72 13.93 4.64
C GLY A 17 5.38 15.03 3.65
N LEU A 18 5.61 16.29 4.04
CA LEU A 18 5.24 17.45 3.23
C LEU A 18 6.04 17.53 1.91
N ALA A 19 7.23 16.92 1.84
CA ALA A 19 8.02 16.83 0.61
C ALA A 19 7.60 15.63 -0.28
N GLY A 20 6.53 14.93 0.10
CA GLY A 20 5.96 13.82 -0.63
C GLY A 20 6.65 12.48 -0.41
N GLU A 21 7.55 12.37 0.58
CA GLU A 21 8.11 11.09 1.00
C GLU A 21 7.08 10.24 1.74
N ILE A 22 7.13 8.92 1.52
CA ILE A 22 6.28 7.95 2.21
C ILE A 22 7.09 7.30 3.33
N ARG A 23 6.61 7.43 4.56
CA ARG A 23 7.29 7.01 5.78
C ARG A 23 6.62 5.76 6.37
N PRO A 24 7.39 4.89 7.05
CA PRO A 24 6.88 3.64 7.60
C PRO A 24 5.83 3.89 8.69
N ALA A 25 4.76 3.12 8.66
CA ALA A 25 3.81 3.04 9.77
C ALA A 25 4.27 2.00 10.80
N PRO A 26 3.95 2.20 12.10
CA PRO A 26 4.22 1.21 13.12
C PRO A 26 3.42 -0.08 12.88
N ARG A 27 4.04 -1.22 13.19
CA ARG A 27 3.44 -2.56 13.11
C ARG A 27 2.90 -2.92 11.71
N GLY A 28 3.63 -2.55 10.66
CA GLY A 28 3.22 -2.76 9.28
C GLY A 28 2.99 -4.22 8.91
N GLN A 29 3.77 -5.15 9.49
CA GLN A 29 3.62 -6.58 9.23
C GLN A 29 2.31 -7.13 9.79
N GLU A 30 1.94 -6.75 11.01
CA GLU A 30 0.65 -7.14 11.60
C GLU A 30 -0.52 -6.53 10.83
N ARG A 31 -0.41 -5.25 10.43
CA ARG A 31 -1.43 -4.58 9.59
C ARG A 31 -1.68 -5.32 8.29
N LEU A 32 -0.61 -5.75 7.59
CA LEU A 32 -0.74 -6.52 6.36
C LEU A 32 -1.41 -7.88 6.59
N ARG A 33 -1.04 -8.61 7.64
CA ARG A 33 -1.68 -9.90 7.96
C ARG A 33 -3.16 -9.75 8.27
N GLU A 34 -3.54 -8.73 9.03
CA GLU A 34 -4.95 -8.46 9.31
C GLU A 34 -5.71 -8.00 8.06
N ALA A 35 -5.10 -7.18 7.20
CA ALA A 35 -5.70 -6.82 5.92
C ALA A 35 -5.98 -8.05 5.04
N ALA A 36 -5.07 -9.03 5.03
CA ALA A 36 -5.26 -10.26 4.26
C ALA A 36 -6.45 -11.08 4.80
N LYS A 37 -6.54 -11.21 6.13
CA LYS A 37 -7.67 -11.89 6.80
C LYS A 37 -9.01 -11.22 6.52
N LEU A 38 -9.03 -9.90 6.38
CA LEU A 38 -10.22 -9.11 6.07
C LEU A 38 -10.58 -9.14 4.58
N GLY A 39 -9.79 -9.82 3.73
CA GLY A 39 -10.09 -10.01 2.31
C GLY A 39 -9.55 -8.90 1.39
N PHE A 40 -8.62 -8.06 1.86
CA PHE A 40 -7.90 -7.15 0.97
C PHE A 40 -6.89 -7.92 0.12
N SER A 41 -6.94 -7.70 -1.19
CA SER A 41 -6.11 -8.40 -2.18
C SER A 41 -4.94 -7.57 -2.70
N VAL A 42 -4.93 -6.26 -2.46
CA VAL A 42 -3.85 -5.35 -2.86
C VAL A 42 -3.53 -4.37 -1.74
N ALA A 43 -2.26 -4.28 -1.34
CA ALA A 43 -1.80 -3.36 -0.31
C ALA A 43 -0.69 -2.46 -0.85
N MET A 44 -0.94 -1.15 -0.91
CA MET A 44 0.09 -0.14 -1.18
C MET A 44 0.65 0.39 0.13
N ILE A 45 1.96 0.30 0.31
CA ILE A 45 2.60 0.52 1.62
C ILE A 45 3.97 1.21 1.47
N PRO A 46 4.52 1.80 2.55
CA PRO A 46 5.88 2.30 2.54
C PRO A 46 6.83 1.14 2.25
N LYS A 47 7.83 1.34 1.38
CA LYS A 47 8.82 0.31 1.07
C LYS A 47 9.52 -0.25 2.31
N ALA A 48 9.71 0.58 3.34
CA ALA A 48 10.27 0.15 4.63
C ALA A 48 9.35 -0.81 5.42
N ASN A 49 8.06 -0.88 5.12
CA ASN A 49 7.13 -1.87 5.68
C ASN A 49 7.00 -3.13 4.80
N ALA A 50 7.71 -3.24 3.67
CA ALA A 50 7.60 -4.39 2.78
C ALA A 50 7.93 -5.70 3.53
N PRO A 51 7.08 -6.73 3.43
CA PRO A 51 7.34 -8.01 4.07
C PRO A 51 8.50 -8.72 3.36
N LYS A 52 9.30 -9.46 4.12
CA LYS A 52 10.38 -10.30 3.56
C LYS A 52 9.85 -11.53 2.84
N GLN A 53 8.66 -11.98 3.21
CA GLN A 53 7.99 -13.14 2.63
C GLN A 53 6.67 -12.68 1.99
N PRO A 54 6.24 -13.31 0.89
CA PRO A 54 4.93 -13.06 0.33
C PRO A 54 3.81 -13.29 1.35
N ILE A 55 2.74 -12.52 1.24
CA ILE A 55 1.50 -12.73 2.00
C ILE A 55 0.50 -13.34 1.03
N GLU A 56 0.02 -14.54 1.35
CA GLU A 56 -0.90 -15.28 0.48
C GLU A 56 -2.16 -14.46 0.17
N GLY A 57 -2.56 -14.47 -1.10
CA GLY A 57 -3.75 -13.74 -1.58
C GLY A 57 -3.59 -12.22 -1.64
N MET A 58 -2.41 -11.66 -1.34
CA MET A 58 -2.19 -10.22 -1.30
C MET A 58 -1.03 -9.77 -2.20
N THR A 59 -1.32 -8.86 -3.11
CA THR A 59 -0.32 -8.13 -3.91
C THR A 59 0.22 -6.98 -3.09
N ILE A 60 1.54 -6.94 -2.87
CA ILE A 60 2.21 -5.86 -2.16
C ILE A 60 2.79 -4.87 -3.16
N VAL A 61 2.42 -3.60 -3.01
CA VAL A 61 2.90 -2.48 -3.84
C VAL A 61 3.71 -1.51 -2.94
N PRO A 62 5.03 -1.74 -2.80
CA PRO A 62 5.87 -0.86 -1.99
C PRO A 62 6.16 0.45 -2.72
N VAL A 63 6.04 1.57 -2.02
CA VAL A 63 6.28 2.93 -2.56
C VAL A 63 7.17 3.74 -1.61
N GLU A 64 7.95 4.65 -2.17
CA GLU A 64 8.83 5.57 -1.41
C GLU A 64 8.35 7.03 -1.47
N ARG A 65 7.52 7.36 -2.46
CA ARG A 65 7.03 8.72 -2.71
C ARG A 65 5.59 8.74 -3.19
N ILE A 66 4.92 9.87 -2.98
CA ILE A 66 3.51 10.05 -3.35
C ILE A 66 3.28 10.03 -4.87
N ASP A 67 4.24 10.55 -5.65
CA ASP A 67 4.17 10.55 -7.11
C ASP A 67 4.28 9.13 -7.69
N ASP A 68 5.14 8.28 -7.12
CA ASP A 68 5.21 6.85 -7.43
C ASP A 68 3.88 6.14 -7.06
N ALA A 69 3.35 6.40 -5.85
CA ALA A 69 2.07 5.85 -5.42
C ALA A 69 0.92 6.13 -6.41
N PHE A 70 0.78 7.37 -6.88
CA PHE A 70 -0.23 7.70 -7.88
C PHE A 70 0.04 7.11 -9.26
N SER A 71 1.31 6.87 -9.62
CA SER A 71 1.67 6.24 -10.88
C SER A 71 1.31 4.76 -10.85
N ARG A 72 1.70 4.05 -9.79
CA ARG A 72 1.31 2.65 -9.55
C ARG A 72 -0.19 2.46 -9.46
N LEU A 73 -0.90 3.35 -8.77
CA LEU A 73 -2.35 3.25 -8.66
C LEU A 73 -3.05 3.31 -10.03
N ARG A 74 -2.51 4.05 -10.99
CA ARG A 74 -3.04 4.10 -12.37
C ARG A 74 -2.81 2.81 -13.17
N GLU A 75 -1.81 2.02 -12.78
CA GLU A 75 -1.50 0.73 -13.40
C GLU A 75 -2.36 -0.42 -12.83
N LEU A 76 -3.01 -0.21 -11.67
CA LEU A 76 -3.85 -1.19 -10.98
C LEU A 76 -5.33 -1.15 -11.43
N ASP A 77 -5.66 -0.27 -12.37
CA ASP A 77 -6.99 -0.10 -12.96
C ASP A 77 -7.24 -1.02 -14.16
#